data_AF-A0AA38JRK3-F1
#
_entry.id   AF-A0AA38JRK3-F1
#
_cell.length_a   1.000
_cell.length_b   1.000
_cell.length_c   1.000
_cell.angle_alpha   90.00
_cell.angle_beta   90.00
_cell.angle_gamma   90.00
#
_symmetry.space_group_name_H-M   'P 1'
#
loop_
_entity.id
_entity.type
_entity.pdbx_description
1 polymer ?
#
loop_
_entity_poly.entity_id
_entity_poly.type
_entity_poly.pdbx_seq_one_letter_code
_entity_poly.pdbx_strand_id
1 'polypeptide(L)'
;MLRFTQAVRCGRPLTRNRLYSSIPNKSRVQLVAELRKLSNAPIIKARQALDENNGDFDAAVQWLEEDMRKSGAAKAEKVKDRATSEGLISISVLEGGVGSRIRSGSGRVKASIIELNCESDFVSRTEEFARLANDISEIVAHSQTHQENTSSPFTTLSVEDLLHLSHKSGTVGSLITDLIARIGENISLRRAMLLTSPTSSNTAYRVASYLHQGRVGALDLISLRPSQSSLFNDDSFIGDLEKLERALAKQTAGFMTLGISEKRNSEDEQETVLYEQPFMMLGGENASIPVRKVLDQWQEKWGLEELAVSNFARWEVGRD
;
A
#
# COMPACT_ATOMS: atom_id res chain seq x y z
N MET A 1 -16.57 101.37 23.20
CA MET A 1 -15.67 101.10 24.34
C MET A 1 -15.08 99.71 24.14
N LEU A 2 -13.80 99.63 23.77
CA LEU A 2 -13.09 98.38 23.50
C LEU A 2 -12.98 97.51 24.77
N ARG A 3 -13.14 96.19 24.65
CA ARG A 3 -12.39 95.23 25.47
C ARG A 3 -11.97 94.01 24.63
N PHE A 4 -10.68 93.74 24.71
CA PHE A 4 -9.91 92.70 24.05
C PHE A 4 -9.92 91.39 24.87
N THR A 5 -9.87 90.27 24.14
CA THR A 5 -9.18 88.98 24.41
C THR A 5 -9.47 88.15 25.67
N GLN A 6 -9.86 86.90 25.44
CA GLN A 6 -9.01 85.74 25.78
C GLN A 6 -9.42 84.49 24.98
N ALA A 7 -8.41 83.82 24.40
CA ALA A 7 -8.53 82.59 23.63
C ALA A 7 -8.64 81.38 24.57
N VAL A 8 -9.62 80.50 24.34
CA VAL A 8 -9.71 79.19 25.00
C VAL A 8 -9.28 78.13 24.00
N ARG A 9 -8.19 77.42 24.33
CA ARG A 9 -7.68 76.24 23.61
C ARG A 9 -8.72 75.12 23.69
N CYS A 10 -9.29 74.74 22.55
CA CYS A 10 -10.12 73.55 22.46
C CYS A 10 -9.22 72.31 22.28
N GLY A 11 -9.18 71.44 23.29
CA GLY A 11 -8.43 70.20 23.25
C GLY A 11 -8.96 69.23 22.19
N ARG A 12 -8.06 68.55 21.49
CA ARG A 12 -8.39 67.42 20.61
C ARG A 12 -8.99 66.28 21.44
N PRO A 13 -10.13 65.68 21.06
CA PRO A 13 -10.48 64.37 21.56
C PRO A 13 -9.62 63.32 20.85
N LEU A 14 -8.72 62.68 21.59
CA LEU A 14 -8.25 61.35 21.26
C LEU A 14 -9.35 60.33 21.58
N THR A 15 -9.28 59.17 20.93
CA THR A 15 -10.11 57.94 21.07
C THR A 15 -11.33 57.89 20.11
N ARG A 16 -11.59 56.80 19.38
CA ARG A 16 -11.20 55.39 19.54
C ARG A 16 -10.87 54.77 18.17
N ASN A 17 -9.73 54.08 18.07
CA ASN A 17 -9.59 53.01 17.08
C ASN A 17 -10.59 51.90 17.44
N ARG A 18 -11.66 51.74 16.66
CA ARG A 18 -12.43 50.50 16.67
C ARG A 18 -11.68 49.49 15.81
N LEU A 19 -10.78 48.73 16.44
CA LEU A 19 -10.31 47.47 15.88
C LEU A 19 -11.39 46.42 16.14
N TYR A 20 -12.34 46.27 15.22
CA TYR A 20 -13.10 45.02 15.13
C TYR A 20 -12.37 44.12 14.15
N SER A 21 -11.45 43.33 14.69
CA SER A 21 -11.06 42.07 14.06
C SER A 21 -11.51 40.96 14.99
N SER A 22 -12.78 40.57 14.88
CA SER A 22 -13.22 39.27 15.38
C SER A 22 -13.68 38.47 14.17
N ILE A 23 -12.83 37.56 13.72
CA ILE A 23 -13.27 36.40 12.94
C ILE A 23 -14.48 35.82 13.70
N PRO A 24 -15.64 35.60 13.05
CA PRO A 24 -16.81 35.08 13.75
C PRO A 24 -16.43 33.74 14.41
N ASN A 25 -16.65 33.65 15.72
CA ASN A 25 -16.38 32.44 16.47
C ASN A 25 -17.25 31.31 15.89
N LYS A 26 -16.63 30.22 15.43
CA LYS A 26 -17.34 29.12 14.75
C LYS A 26 -18.48 28.63 15.64
N SER A 27 -19.65 28.37 15.07
CA SER A 27 -20.78 27.85 15.83
C SER A 27 -20.47 26.44 16.33
N ARG A 28 -21.09 26.02 17.43
CA ARG A 28 -20.91 24.67 17.97
C ARG A 28 -21.21 23.57 16.95
N VAL A 29 -22.21 23.78 16.08
CA VAL A 29 -22.55 22.84 15.00
C VAL A 29 -21.41 22.75 13.98
N GLN A 30 -20.78 23.88 13.64
CA GLN A 30 -19.62 23.90 12.76
C GLN A 30 -18.41 23.19 13.38
N LEU A 31 -18.14 23.42 14.67
CA LEU A 31 -17.06 22.72 15.38
C LEU A 31 -17.27 21.21 15.42
N VAL A 32 -18.50 20.74 15.72
CA VAL A 32 -18.84 19.30 15.67
C VAL A 32 -18.62 18.72 14.27
N ALA A 33 -19.05 19.44 13.23
CA ALA A 33 -18.90 18.99 11.84
C ALA A 33 -17.42 18.91 11.43
N GLU A 34 -16.62 19.87 11.87
CA GLU A 34 -15.18 19.91 11.62
C GLU A 34 -14.43 18.81 12.37
N LEU A 35 -14.74 18.59 13.66
CA LEU A 35 -14.19 17.47 14.44
C LEU A 35 -14.51 16.13 13.80
N ARG A 36 -15.75 15.93 13.34
CA ARG A 36 -16.14 14.72 12.59
C ARG A 36 -15.36 14.59 11.29
N LYS A 37 -15.16 15.68 10.55
CA LYS A 37 -14.40 15.65 9.29
C LYS A 37 -12.93 15.28 9.49
N LEU A 38 -12.33 15.69 10.62
CA LEU A 38 -10.94 15.36 10.94
C LEU A 38 -10.78 13.95 11.51
N SER A 39 -11.64 13.55 12.45
CA SER A 39 -11.48 12.30 13.21
C SER A 39 -12.27 11.12 12.66
N ASN A 40 -13.26 11.36 11.80
CA ASN A 40 -14.30 10.41 11.39
C ASN A 40 -15.10 9.80 12.58
N ALA A 41 -15.03 10.40 13.77
CA ALA A 41 -15.74 9.91 14.94
C ALA A 41 -17.28 10.05 14.80
N PRO A 42 -18.07 9.21 15.50
CA PRO A 42 -19.52 9.37 15.59
C PRO A 42 -19.90 10.78 16.10
N ILE A 43 -20.98 11.37 15.54
CA ILE A 43 -21.43 12.74 15.89
C ILE A 43 -21.63 12.91 17.40
N ILE A 44 -22.12 11.87 18.08
CA ILE A 44 -22.34 11.87 19.54
C ILE A 44 -21.01 12.04 20.27
N LYS A 45 -19.97 11.33 19.86
CA LYS A 45 -18.62 11.43 20.44
C LYS A 45 -18.00 12.79 20.16
N ALA A 46 -18.13 13.33 18.95
CA ALA A 46 -17.65 14.67 18.62
C ALA A 46 -18.35 15.77 19.44
N ARG A 47 -19.65 15.61 19.73
CA ARG A 47 -20.38 16.51 20.64
C ARG A 47 -19.89 16.38 22.08
N GLN A 48 -19.73 15.16 22.56
CA GLN A 48 -19.22 14.88 23.91
C GLN A 48 -17.82 15.47 24.11
N ALA A 49 -16.93 15.31 23.13
CA ALA A 49 -15.58 15.86 23.21
C ALA A 49 -15.57 17.37 23.40
N LEU A 50 -16.47 18.10 22.72
CA LEU A 50 -16.64 19.54 22.93
C LEU A 50 -17.26 19.86 24.29
N ASP A 51 -18.17 19.04 24.81
CA ASP A 51 -18.73 19.24 26.15
C ASP A 51 -17.68 19.07 27.26
N GLU A 52 -16.90 18.00 27.21
CA GLU A 52 -15.86 17.69 28.19
C GLU A 52 -14.72 18.72 28.19
N ASN A 53 -14.50 19.38 27.04
CA ASN A 53 -13.44 20.38 26.86
C ASN A 53 -13.98 21.82 26.76
N ASN A 54 -15.20 22.08 27.23
CA ASN A 54 -15.80 23.42 27.27
C ASN A 54 -15.78 24.19 25.93
N GLY A 55 -15.87 23.47 24.81
CA GLY A 55 -15.85 24.02 23.47
C GLY A 55 -14.47 24.33 22.91
N ASP A 56 -13.38 24.00 23.61
CA ASP A 56 -12.02 24.07 23.07
C ASP A 56 -11.84 23.00 22.00
N PHE A 57 -11.57 23.44 20.77
CA PHE A 57 -11.45 22.57 19.61
C PHE A 57 -10.21 21.67 19.68
N ASP A 58 -9.05 22.23 20.02
CA ASP A 58 -7.79 21.49 20.01
C ASP A 58 -7.77 20.46 21.14
N ALA A 59 -8.27 20.83 22.32
CA ALA A 59 -8.46 19.89 23.42
C ALA A 59 -9.49 18.80 23.09
N ALA A 60 -10.58 19.14 22.38
CA ALA A 60 -11.56 18.15 21.92
C ALA A 60 -10.99 17.17 20.89
N VAL A 61 -10.09 17.61 20.00
CA VAL A 61 -9.37 16.71 19.07
C VAL A 61 -8.54 15.70 19.87
N GLN A 62 -7.70 16.16 20.81
CA GLN A 62 -6.87 15.28 21.62
C GLN A 62 -7.70 14.31 22.47
N TRP A 63 -8.81 14.79 23.02
CA TRP A 63 -9.74 13.95 23.78
C TRP A 63 -10.34 12.83 22.91
N LEU A 64 -10.73 13.14 21.67
CA LEU A 64 -11.26 12.14 20.73
C LEU A 64 -10.21 11.10 20.34
N GLU A 65 -8.98 11.54 20.05
CA GLU A 65 -7.88 10.63 19.71
C GLU A 65 -7.61 9.66 20.86
N GLU A 66 -7.57 10.15 22.10
CA GLU A 66 -7.34 9.32 23.27
C GLU A 66 -8.53 8.40 23.59
N ASP A 67 -9.78 8.86 23.43
CA ASP A 67 -10.98 8.02 23.58
C ASP A 67 -11.01 6.90 22.54
N MET A 68 -10.66 7.19 21.28
CA MET A 68 -10.58 6.19 20.22
C MET A 68 -9.48 5.16 20.52
N ARG A 69 -8.31 5.61 20.97
CA ARG A 69 -7.21 4.71 21.35
C ARG A 69 -7.59 3.79 22.52
N LYS A 70 -8.23 4.34 23.56
CA LYS A 70 -8.69 3.55 24.74
C LYS A 70 -9.81 2.59 24.40
N SER A 71 -10.79 3.02 23.60
CA SER A 71 -11.96 2.22 23.26
C SER A 71 -11.76 1.28 22.07
N GLY A 72 -10.70 1.48 21.28
CA GLY A 72 -10.42 0.74 20.06
C GLY A 72 -10.27 -0.75 20.28
N ALA A 73 -9.46 -1.17 21.27
CA ALA A 73 -9.26 -2.58 21.59
C ALA A 73 -10.58 -3.30 21.95
N ALA A 74 -11.44 -2.67 22.74
CA ALA A 74 -12.74 -3.22 23.10
C ALA A 74 -13.70 -3.31 21.89
N LYS A 75 -13.65 -2.33 20.98
CA LYS A 75 -14.42 -2.36 19.72
C LYS A 75 -13.93 -3.46 18.79
N ALA A 76 -12.62 -3.58 18.61
CA ALA A 76 -12.00 -4.63 17.80
C ALA A 76 -12.35 -6.02 18.33
N GLU A 77 -12.24 -6.23 19.65
CA GLU A 77 -12.63 -7.47 20.30
C GLU A 77 -14.11 -7.82 20.08
N LYS A 78 -15.00 -6.81 20.05
CA LYS A 78 -16.43 -7.02 19.81
C LYS A 78 -16.76 -7.44 18.37
N VAL A 79 -15.93 -7.07 17.40
CA VAL A 79 -16.18 -7.33 15.97
C VAL A 79 -15.33 -8.44 15.39
N LYS A 80 -14.29 -8.93 16.10
CA LYS A 80 -13.30 -9.86 15.57
C LYS A 80 -13.85 -11.16 14.97
N ASP A 81 -14.98 -11.66 15.50
CA ASP A 81 -15.58 -12.92 15.06
C ASP A 81 -16.49 -12.75 13.83
N ARG A 82 -16.69 -11.51 13.35
CA ARG A 82 -17.46 -11.22 12.15
C ARG A 82 -16.65 -11.57 10.91
N ALA A 83 -17.30 -12.18 9.93
CA ALA A 83 -16.64 -12.61 8.70
C ALA A 83 -16.11 -11.41 7.88
N THR A 84 -14.87 -11.53 7.40
CA THR A 84 -14.21 -10.53 6.56
C THR A 84 -13.86 -11.16 5.20
N SER A 85 -14.78 -11.12 4.24
CA SER A 85 -14.58 -11.69 2.89
C SER A 85 -14.21 -10.64 1.83
N GLU A 86 -14.40 -9.37 2.14
CA GLU A 86 -14.00 -8.24 1.30
C GLU A 86 -12.59 -7.77 1.69
N GLY A 87 -11.97 -6.89 0.89
CA GLY A 87 -10.62 -6.43 1.19
C GLY A 87 -9.81 -6.00 -0.02
N LEU A 88 -8.50 -5.85 0.20
CA LEU A 88 -7.50 -5.50 -0.80
C LEU A 88 -6.25 -6.36 -0.68
N ILE A 89 -5.66 -6.67 -1.83
CA ILE A 89 -4.26 -7.03 -1.96
C ILE A 89 -3.45 -5.74 -2.09
N SER A 90 -2.40 -5.60 -1.30
CA SER A 90 -1.40 -4.54 -1.44
C SER A 90 -0.02 -5.15 -1.67
N ILE A 91 0.76 -4.53 -2.55
CA ILE A 91 2.11 -4.93 -2.90
C ILE A 91 3.03 -3.73 -2.67
N SER A 92 4.15 -3.95 -1.98
CA SER A 92 5.20 -2.95 -1.83
C SER A 92 6.52 -3.50 -2.38
N VAL A 93 7.12 -2.80 -3.33
CA VAL A 93 8.45 -3.12 -3.85
C VAL A 93 9.44 -2.17 -3.20
N LEU A 94 10.33 -2.69 -2.37
CA LEU A 94 11.36 -1.90 -1.71
C LEU A 94 12.63 -1.81 -2.57
N GLU A 95 13.04 -2.92 -3.18
CA GLU A 95 14.13 -2.97 -4.15
C GLU A 95 13.70 -3.77 -5.39
N GLY A 96 13.87 -3.16 -6.57
CA GLY A 96 13.36 -3.70 -7.84
C GLY A 96 14.28 -4.71 -8.55
N GLY A 97 15.49 -4.94 -8.05
CA GLY A 97 16.51 -5.74 -8.73
C GLY A 97 17.50 -4.93 -9.59
N VAL A 98 18.35 -5.65 -10.32
CA VAL A 98 19.47 -5.07 -11.08
C VAL A 98 18.96 -4.20 -12.23
N GLY A 99 19.46 -2.97 -12.32
CA GLY A 99 19.09 -2.01 -13.37
C GLY A 99 17.70 -1.40 -13.22
N SER A 100 17.04 -1.56 -12.07
CA SER A 100 15.66 -1.07 -11.89
C SER A 100 15.61 0.43 -11.79
N ARG A 101 14.81 1.06 -12.66
CA ARG A 101 14.50 2.49 -12.54
C ARG A 101 13.48 2.75 -11.44
N ILE A 102 12.62 1.77 -11.16
CA ILE A 102 11.68 1.82 -10.04
C ILE A 102 12.38 1.24 -8.81
N ARG A 103 12.56 2.05 -7.78
CA ARG A 103 13.19 1.66 -6.49
C ARG A 103 14.61 1.09 -6.72
N SER A 104 15.44 1.90 -7.36
CA SER A 104 16.88 1.64 -7.56
C SER A 104 17.58 1.44 -6.21
N GLY A 105 18.35 0.37 -6.09
CA GLY A 105 18.94 -0.03 -4.81
C GLY A 105 20.16 -0.92 -5.02
N SER A 106 20.39 -1.84 -4.10
CA SER A 106 21.58 -2.70 -4.04
C SER A 106 21.73 -3.71 -5.20
N GLY A 107 20.82 -3.69 -6.19
CA GLY A 107 20.68 -4.72 -7.22
C GLY A 107 19.94 -5.98 -6.75
N ARG A 108 19.52 -6.01 -5.49
CA ARG A 108 18.68 -7.07 -4.92
C ARG A 108 17.20 -6.82 -5.20
N VAL A 109 16.41 -7.87 -5.05
CA VAL A 109 14.96 -7.78 -4.99
C VAL A 109 14.51 -7.88 -3.54
N LYS A 110 13.68 -6.93 -3.13
CA LYS A 110 12.93 -7.02 -1.87
C LYS A 110 11.53 -6.44 -2.08
N ALA A 111 10.51 -7.26 -1.88
CA ALA A 111 9.12 -6.86 -2.04
C ALA A 111 8.21 -7.63 -1.07
N SER A 112 7.00 -7.14 -0.87
CA SER A 112 5.97 -7.80 -0.07
C SER A 112 4.64 -7.84 -0.82
N ILE A 113 3.81 -8.80 -0.46
CA ILE A 113 2.39 -8.85 -0.81
C ILE A 113 1.60 -9.20 0.45
N ILE A 114 0.52 -8.45 0.71
CA ILE A 114 -0.37 -8.63 1.86
C ILE A 114 -1.83 -8.63 1.41
N GLU A 115 -2.66 -9.41 2.10
CA GLU A 115 -4.12 -9.38 1.96
C GLU A 115 -4.73 -8.84 3.26
N LEU A 116 -5.33 -7.66 3.17
CA LEU A 116 -6.07 -7.02 4.25
C LEU A 116 -7.57 -7.16 3.96
N ASN A 117 -8.31 -7.78 4.87
CA ASN A 117 -9.74 -8.02 4.72
C ASN A 117 -10.60 -7.13 5.62
N CYS A 118 -11.84 -6.91 5.20
CA CYS A 118 -12.89 -6.20 5.94
C CYS A 118 -14.26 -6.84 5.72
N GLU A 119 -15.29 -6.39 6.45
CA GLU A 119 -16.65 -6.92 6.32
C GLU A 119 -17.30 -6.53 4.98
N SER A 120 -17.19 -5.27 4.56
CA SER A 120 -17.89 -4.74 3.38
C SER A 120 -16.99 -4.21 2.26
N ASP A 121 -17.52 -4.15 1.04
CA ASP A 121 -16.83 -3.57 -0.12
C ASP A 121 -16.79 -2.03 -0.08
N PHE A 122 -17.68 -1.41 0.68
CA PHE A 122 -17.64 0.03 0.94
C PHE A 122 -16.38 0.43 1.68
N VAL A 123 -15.98 -0.35 2.69
CA VAL A 123 -14.75 -0.09 3.46
C VAL A 123 -13.51 -0.32 2.60
N SER A 124 -13.45 -1.41 1.83
CA SER A 124 -12.28 -1.73 1.00
C SER A 124 -11.99 -0.70 -0.10
N ARG A 125 -12.99 0.08 -0.50
CA ARG A 125 -12.84 1.18 -1.49
C ARG A 125 -12.48 2.54 -0.88
N THR A 126 -12.41 2.64 0.45
CA THR A 126 -12.04 3.89 1.11
C THR A 126 -10.55 4.16 1.02
N GLU A 127 -10.19 5.44 0.99
CA GLU A 127 -8.78 5.86 0.98
C GLU A 127 -8.06 5.47 2.27
N GLU A 128 -8.74 5.52 3.42
CA GLU A 128 -8.16 5.15 4.73
C GLU A 128 -7.77 3.67 4.78
N PHE A 129 -8.62 2.79 4.24
CA PHE A 129 -8.34 1.35 4.16
C PHE A 129 -7.20 1.05 3.17
N ALA A 130 -7.22 1.68 1.99
CA ALA A 130 -6.15 1.53 1.00
C ALA A 130 -4.80 2.03 1.53
N ARG A 131 -4.78 3.16 2.26
CA ARG A 131 -3.58 3.68 2.93
C ARG A 131 -3.07 2.69 3.97
N LEU A 132 -3.94 2.16 4.84
CA LEU A 132 -3.55 1.15 5.83
C LEU A 132 -2.93 -0.09 5.18
N ALA A 133 -3.54 -0.63 4.12
CA ALA A 133 -3.01 -1.79 3.40
C ALA A 133 -1.61 -1.51 2.81
N ASN A 134 -1.39 -0.30 2.28
CA ASN A 134 -0.09 0.12 1.75
C ASN A 134 0.95 0.33 2.84
N ASP A 135 0.59 0.93 3.97
CA ASP A 135 1.50 1.11 5.11
C ASP A 135 1.94 -0.27 5.65
N ILE A 136 1.01 -1.21 5.78
CA ILE A 136 1.31 -2.57 6.23
C ILE A 136 2.21 -3.29 5.22
N SER A 137 1.93 -3.22 3.91
CA SER A 137 2.81 -3.86 2.91
C SER A 137 4.21 -3.25 2.95
N GLU A 138 4.35 -1.94 3.14
CA GLU A 138 5.65 -1.29 3.30
C GLU A 138 6.38 -1.73 4.58
N ILE A 139 5.69 -1.83 5.71
CA ILE A 139 6.26 -2.35 6.98
C ILE A 139 6.77 -3.79 6.77
N VAL A 140 5.97 -4.64 6.12
CA VAL A 140 6.37 -6.02 5.80
C VAL A 140 7.60 -6.05 4.90
N ALA A 141 7.66 -5.22 3.86
CA ALA A 141 8.82 -5.16 2.96
C ALA A 141 10.09 -4.67 3.68
N HIS A 142 9.96 -3.81 4.70
CA HIS A 142 11.09 -3.35 5.53
C HIS A 142 11.47 -4.34 6.63
N SER A 143 10.61 -5.29 6.98
CA SER A 143 10.88 -6.26 8.03
C SER A 143 12.21 -6.97 7.77
N GLN A 144 13.02 -7.07 8.82
CA GLN A 144 14.29 -7.80 8.82
C GLN A 144 14.02 -9.22 9.27
N THR A 145 13.18 -9.95 8.55
CA THR A 145 13.11 -11.40 8.77
C THR A 145 14.44 -12.00 8.33
N HIS A 146 15.12 -12.70 9.24
CA HIS A 146 16.43 -13.32 9.02
C HIS A 146 16.38 -14.36 7.88
N GLN A 147 16.41 -13.89 6.64
CA GLN A 147 16.44 -14.70 5.41
C GLN A 147 17.79 -14.58 4.72
N GLU A 148 18.88 -14.67 5.48
CA GLU A 148 20.18 -14.85 4.86
C GLU A 148 20.40 -16.31 4.40
N ASN A 149 19.52 -17.26 4.78
CA ASN A 149 19.74 -18.70 4.56
C ASN A 149 18.51 -19.53 4.11
N THR A 150 17.42 -18.92 3.65
CA THR A 150 16.26 -19.69 3.14
C THR A 150 16.40 -19.96 1.64
N SER A 151 16.28 -21.23 1.21
CA SER A 151 16.35 -21.62 -0.20
C SER A 151 15.19 -21.10 -1.06
N SER A 152 14.06 -20.71 -0.45
CA SER A 152 12.91 -20.17 -1.15
C SER A 152 12.95 -18.64 -1.18
N PRO A 153 12.77 -18.00 -2.36
CA PRO A 153 12.72 -16.55 -2.47
C PRO A 153 11.45 -15.95 -1.84
N PHE A 154 10.35 -16.72 -1.80
CA PHE A 154 9.10 -16.32 -1.17
C PHE A 154 8.97 -16.97 0.19
N THR A 155 8.65 -16.16 1.20
CA THR A 155 8.45 -16.61 2.58
C THR A 155 7.15 -16.05 3.12
N THR A 156 6.23 -16.96 3.48
CA THR A 156 5.02 -16.62 4.21
C THR A 156 5.38 -16.22 5.63
N LEU A 157 4.79 -15.12 6.10
CA LEU A 157 5.03 -14.58 7.43
C LEU A 157 3.87 -14.91 8.37
N SER A 158 4.19 -15.13 9.65
CA SER A 158 3.18 -15.27 10.69
C SER A 158 2.45 -13.93 10.86
N VAL A 159 1.12 -13.94 10.70
CA VAL A 159 0.29 -12.75 10.94
C VAL A 159 0.46 -12.26 12.38
N GLU A 160 0.56 -13.17 13.35
CA GLU A 160 0.73 -12.83 14.77
C GLU A 160 1.99 -11.99 14.99
N ASP A 161 3.13 -12.42 14.44
CA ASP A 161 4.39 -11.67 14.53
C ASP A 161 4.28 -10.30 13.84
N LEU A 162 3.58 -10.25 12.71
CA LEU A 162 3.38 -9.01 11.95
C LEU A 162 2.59 -7.97 12.71
N LEU A 163 1.59 -8.37 13.50
CA LEU A 163 0.79 -7.43 14.31
C LEU A 163 1.64 -6.66 15.32
N HIS A 164 2.80 -7.20 15.71
CA HIS A 164 3.74 -6.58 16.64
C HIS A 164 4.82 -5.71 15.96
N LEU A 165 4.93 -5.73 14.63
CA LEU A 165 5.90 -4.89 13.93
C LEU A 165 5.58 -3.40 14.13
N SER A 166 6.62 -2.65 14.49
CA SER A 166 6.53 -1.23 14.77
C SER A 166 6.55 -0.38 13.50
N HIS A 167 5.75 0.67 13.52
CA HIS A 167 5.66 1.76 12.56
C HIS A 167 5.77 3.09 13.31
N LYS A 168 5.98 4.20 12.58
CA LYS A 168 6.12 5.55 13.17
C LYS A 168 4.95 5.94 14.07
N SER A 169 3.76 5.42 13.79
CA SER A 169 2.50 5.76 14.47
C SER A 169 1.97 4.67 15.41
N GLY A 170 2.70 3.56 15.63
CA GLY A 170 2.25 2.43 16.44
C GLY A 170 2.68 1.09 15.86
N THR A 171 2.11 -0.03 16.32
CA THR A 171 2.29 -1.34 15.67
C THR A 171 1.26 -1.58 14.59
N VAL A 172 1.49 -2.54 13.68
CA VAL A 172 0.49 -2.97 12.68
C VAL A 172 -0.86 -3.29 13.34
N GLY A 173 -0.86 -4.02 14.46
CA GLY A 173 -2.09 -4.33 15.20
C GLY A 173 -2.80 -3.09 15.74
N SER A 174 -2.06 -2.09 16.21
CA SER A 174 -2.66 -0.82 16.65
C SER A 174 -3.25 -0.03 15.48
N LEU A 175 -2.59 0.02 14.32
CA LEU A 175 -3.09 0.71 13.14
C LEU A 175 -4.41 0.09 12.64
N ILE A 176 -4.50 -1.24 12.64
CA ILE A 176 -5.75 -1.97 12.34
C ILE A 176 -6.83 -1.63 13.36
N THR A 177 -6.50 -1.71 14.65
CA THR A 177 -7.43 -1.40 15.75
C THR A 177 -7.95 0.03 15.68
N ASP A 178 -7.10 0.99 15.34
CA ASP A 178 -7.46 2.40 15.20
C ASP A 178 -8.40 2.63 14.03
N LEU A 179 -8.23 1.89 12.93
CA LEU A 179 -9.16 1.95 11.80
C LEU A 179 -10.51 1.30 12.16
N ILE A 180 -10.50 0.15 12.84
CA ILE A 180 -11.71 -0.49 13.37
C ILE A 180 -12.45 0.46 14.32
N ALA A 181 -11.73 1.20 15.17
CA ALA A 181 -12.33 2.13 16.13
C ALA A 181 -13.11 3.27 15.45
N ARG A 182 -12.65 3.71 14.27
CA ARG A 182 -13.25 4.76 13.44
C ARG A 182 -14.40 4.24 12.57
N ILE A 183 -14.20 3.10 11.89
CA ILE A 183 -15.15 2.55 10.93
C ILE A 183 -16.25 1.73 11.61
N GLY A 184 -15.89 0.93 12.63
CA GLY A 184 -16.81 0.04 13.33
C GLY A 184 -17.07 -1.32 12.64
N GLU A 185 -16.27 -1.64 11.62
CA GLU A 185 -16.24 -2.96 10.96
C GLU A 185 -14.99 -3.73 11.37
N ASN A 186 -15.07 -5.05 11.35
CA ASN A 186 -13.93 -5.94 11.51
C ASN A 186 -12.94 -5.76 10.35
N ILE A 187 -11.66 -5.70 10.69
CA ILE A 187 -10.55 -5.61 9.74
C ILE A 187 -9.50 -6.61 10.21
N SER A 188 -9.03 -7.45 9.30
CA SER A 188 -8.07 -8.50 9.61
C SER A 188 -6.97 -8.56 8.56
N LEU A 189 -5.71 -8.69 9.02
CA LEU A 189 -4.61 -9.05 8.13
C LEU A 189 -4.67 -10.56 7.95
N ARG A 190 -5.05 -11.04 6.76
CA ARG A 190 -5.26 -12.48 6.53
C ARG A 190 -3.97 -13.21 6.25
N ARG A 191 -3.12 -12.64 5.40
CA ARG A 191 -1.84 -13.23 5.01
C ARG A 191 -0.87 -12.18 4.52
N ALA A 192 0.40 -12.52 4.62
CA ALA A 192 1.51 -11.70 4.17
C ALA A 192 2.66 -12.58 3.73
N MET A 193 3.36 -12.14 2.69
CA MET A 193 4.50 -12.85 2.13
C MET A 193 5.59 -11.84 1.77
N LEU A 194 6.82 -12.18 2.12
CA LEU A 194 8.01 -11.44 1.75
C LEU A 194 8.72 -12.15 0.58
N LEU A 195 9.11 -11.37 -0.41
CA LEU A 195 9.98 -11.77 -1.51
C LEU A 195 11.37 -11.18 -1.29
N THR A 196 12.39 -12.03 -1.23
CA THR A 196 13.79 -11.64 -1.22
C THR A 196 14.52 -12.46 -2.29
N SER A 197 15.28 -11.80 -3.18
CA SER A 197 16.10 -12.56 -4.15
C SER A 197 17.25 -13.30 -3.46
N PRO A 198 17.59 -14.53 -3.90
CA PRO A 198 18.83 -15.19 -3.52
C PRO A 198 20.05 -14.34 -3.89
N THR A 199 21.14 -14.46 -3.11
CA THR A 199 22.43 -13.87 -3.51
C THR A 199 23.14 -14.85 -4.44
N SER A 200 23.22 -14.54 -5.73
CA SER A 200 23.94 -15.32 -6.74
C SER A 200 24.94 -14.43 -7.48
N SER A 201 26.15 -14.94 -7.73
CA SER A 201 27.21 -14.20 -8.43
C SER A 201 26.96 -14.04 -9.92
N ASN A 202 26.17 -14.93 -10.53
CA ASN A 202 25.96 -14.96 -11.98
C ASN A 202 24.48 -15.02 -12.39
N THR A 203 23.57 -14.68 -11.48
CA THR A 203 22.14 -14.54 -11.79
C THR A 203 21.67 -13.21 -11.23
N ALA A 204 21.21 -12.33 -12.11
CA ALA A 204 20.50 -11.13 -11.74
C ALA A 204 19.03 -11.46 -11.49
N TYR A 205 18.42 -10.75 -10.57
CA TYR A 205 17.00 -10.87 -10.29
C TYR A 205 16.29 -9.55 -10.52
N ARG A 206 15.03 -9.66 -10.95
CA ARG A 206 14.09 -8.58 -11.18
C ARG A 206 12.76 -8.97 -10.53
N VAL A 207 12.00 -7.99 -10.07
CA VAL A 207 10.63 -8.22 -9.62
C VAL A 207 9.64 -7.52 -10.54
N ALA A 208 8.63 -8.26 -10.96
CA ALA A 208 7.46 -7.71 -11.62
C ALA A 208 6.27 -7.77 -10.69
N SER A 209 5.44 -6.73 -10.68
CA SER A 209 4.22 -6.71 -9.89
C SER A 209 3.05 -6.10 -10.65
N TYR A 210 1.85 -6.57 -10.32
CA TYR A 210 0.62 -6.04 -10.88
C TYR A 210 -0.53 -6.19 -9.88
N LEU A 211 -1.38 -5.16 -9.80
CA LEU A 211 -2.60 -5.15 -9.03
C LEU A 211 -3.77 -4.84 -9.95
N HIS A 212 -4.76 -5.72 -10.00
CA HIS A 212 -6.02 -5.50 -10.70
C HIS A 212 -7.08 -5.04 -9.71
N GLN A 213 -7.31 -3.73 -9.66
CA GLN A 213 -8.33 -3.08 -8.82
C GLN A 213 -8.22 -3.45 -7.33
N GLY A 214 -7.01 -3.82 -6.87
CA GLY A 214 -6.76 -4.31 -5.51
C GLY A 214 -7.39 -5.67 -5.18
N ARG A 215 -8.13 -6.31 -6.10
CA ARG A 215 -8.77 -7.61 -5.87
C ARG A 215 -7.89 -8.79 -6.22
N VAL A 216 -7.06 -8.64 -7.24
CA VAL A 216 -6.09 -9.66 -7.67
C VAL A 216 -4.72 -9.00 -7.71
N GLY A 217 -3.73 -9.67 -7.11
CA GLY A 217 -2.34 -9.24 -7.16
C GLY A 217 -1.43 -10.35 -7.66
N ALA A 218 -0.41 -9.97 -8.43
CA ALA A 218 0.66 -10.84 -8.83
C ALA A 218 2.02 -10.22 -8.51
N LEU A 219 2.95 -11.05 -8.06
CA LEU A 219 4.33 -10.71 -7.78
C LEU A 219 5.22 -11.81 -8.35
N ASP A 220 6.00 -11.50 -9.38
CA ASP A 220 6.83 -12.46 -10.10
C ASP A 220 8.31 -12.16 -9.87
N LEU A 221 9.09 -13.19 -9.56
CA LEU A 221 10.55 -13.11 -9.50
C LEU A 221 11.14 -13.62 -10.81
N ILE A 222 11.83 -12.75 -11.54
CA ILE A 222 12.42 -13.05 -12.83
C ILE A 222 13.94 -13.21 -12.66
N SER A 223 14.50 -14.32 -13.10
CA SER A 223 15.95 -14.56 -13.18
C SER A 223 16.47 -14.22 -14.57
N LEU A 224 17.63 -13.55 -14.60
CA LEU A 224 18.35 -13.23 -15.83
C LEU A 224 19.82 -13.56 -15.67
N ARG A 225 20.42 -14.19 -16.68
CA ARG A 225 21.87 -14.36 -16.80
C ARG A 225 22.33 -13.73 -18.11
N PRO A 226 22.83 -12.49 -18.10
CA PRO A 226 23.32 -11.86 -19.32
C PRO A 226 24.69 -12.43 -19.70
N SER A 227 24.96 -12.59 -20.99
CA SER A 227 26.30 -12.94 -21.47
C SER A 227 27.33 -11.83 -21.23
N GLN A 228 26.87 -10.58 -21.05
CA GLN A 228 27.71 -9.42 -20.74
C GLN A 228 27.05 -8.55 -19.66
N SER A 229 27.79 -8.23 -18.60
CA SER A 229 27.27 -7.42 -17.48
C SER A 229 26.88 -5.98 -17.88
N SER A 230 27.44 -5.46 -18.98
CA SER A 230 27.13 -4.14 -19.52
C SER A 230 25.70 -4.00 -20.05
N LEU A 231 24.99 -5.11 -20.27
CA LEU A 231 23.62 -5.09 -20.80
C LEU A 231 22.65 -4.31 -19.89
N PHE A 232 22.86 -4.32 -18.58
CA PHE A 232 22.04 -3.54 -17.64
C PHE A 232 22.27 -2.02 -17.71
N ASN A 233 23.28 -1.55 -18.44
CA ASN A 233 23.51 -0.14 -18.71
C ASN A 233 22.85 0.32 -20.03
N ASP A 234 22.29 -0.61 -20.81
CA ASP A 234 21.59 -0.29 -22.06
C ASP A 234 20.14 0.13 -21.75
N ASP A 235 19.84 1.41 -21.97
CA ASP A 235 18.52 1.98 -21.74
C ASP A 235 17.41 1.35 -22.60
N SER A 236 17.75 0.85 -23.79
CA SER A 236 16.80 0.15 -24.66
C SER A 236 16.48 -1.22 -24.08
N PHE A 237 17.48 -1.94 -23.59
CA PHE A 237 17.27 -3.22 -22.93
C PHE A 237 16.42 -3.06 -21.67
N ILE A 238 16.78 -2.12 -20.78
CA ILE A 238 16.02 -1.86 -19.55
C ILE A 238 14.58 -1.44 -19.85
N GLY A 239 14.39 -0.55 -20.82
CA GLY A 239 13.04 -0.10 -21.21
C GLY A 239 12.17 -1.20 -21.79
N ASP A 240 12.76 -2.14 -22.53
CA ASP A 240 12.05 -3.31 -23.03
C ASP A 240 11.78 -4.32 -21.89
N LEU A 241 12.77 -4.60 -21.04
CA LEU A 241 12.63 -5.50 -19.89
C LEU A 241 11.48 -5.07 -18.96
N GLU A 242 11.35 -3.77 -18.65
CA GLU A 242 10.25 -3.26 -17.84
C GLU A 242 8.85 -3.47 -18.47
N LYS A 243 8.75 -3.53 -19.80
CA LYS A 243 7.50 -3.87 -20.50
C LYS A 243 7.21 -5.36 -20.37
N LEU A 244 8.23 -6.20 -20.55
CA LEU A 244 8.12 -7.65 -20.39
C LEU A 244 7.69 -8.01 -18.96
N GLU A 245 8.34 -7.43 -17.95
CA GLU A 245 8.01 -7.58 -16.53
C GLU A 245 6.53 -7.29 -16.28
N ARG A 246 6.06 -6.12 -16.73
CA ARG A 246 4.67 -5.71 -16.54
C ARG A 246 3.69 -6.63 -17.26
N ALA A 247 4.05 -7.14 -18.43
CA ALA A 247 3.24 -8.09 -19.18
C ALA A 247 3.17 -9.44 -18.45
N LEU A 248 4.29 -9.95 -17.92
CA LEU A 248 4.34 -11.18 -17.13
C LEU A 248 3.46 -11.07 -15.88
N ALA A 249 3.60 -10.00 -15.08
CA ALA A 249 2.78 -9.84 -13.89
C ALA A 249 1.28 -9.71 -14.22
N LYS A 250 0.93 -9.06 -15.33
CA LYS A 250 -0.47 -9.03 -15.83
C LYS A 250 -0.96 -10.42 -16.25
N GLN A 251 -0.11 -11.20 -16.91
CA GLN A 251 -0.43 -12.58 -17.31
C GLN A 251 -0.68 -13.44 -16.07
N THR A 252 0.24 -13.40 -15.10
CA THR A 252 0.12 -14.12 -13.83
C THR A 252 -1.16 -13.74 -13.07
N ALA A 253 -1.53 -12.46 -13.04
CA ALA A 253 -2.76 -12.03 -12.38
C ALA A 253 -4.04 -12.40 -13.16
N GLY A 254 -4.02 -12.18 -14.48
CA GLY A 254 -5.20 -12.29 -15.35
C GLY A 254 -5.65 -13.72 -15.63
N PHE A 255 -4.72 -14.68 -15.55
CA PHE A 255 -5.00 -16.10 -15.77
C PHE A 255 -4.94 -16.88 -14.45
N MET A 256 -5.54 -18.07 -14.42
CA MET A 256 -5.49 -18.96 -13.26
C MET A 256 -4.16 -19.72 -13.25
N THR A 257 -3.07 -18.98 -13.13
CA THR A 257 -1.71 -19.54 -13.13
C THR A 257 -1.44 -20.23 -11.80
N LEU A 258 -1.28 -21.55 -11.84
CA LEU A 258 -1.04 -22.43 -10.69
C LEU A 258 0.39 -23.01 -10.68
N GLY A 259 1.15 -22.87 -11.76
CA GLY A 259 2.52 -23.38 -11.85
C GLY A 259 3.31 -22.72 -12.99
N ILE A 260 4.63 -22.97 -13.04
CA ILE A 260 5.53 -22.33 -14.01
C ILE A 260 5.80 -23.22 -15.21
N SER A 261 6.39 -24.41 -15.01
CA SER A 261 6.90 -25.25 -16.11
C SER A 261 6.54 -26.73 -16.04
N GLU A 262 5.80 -27.19 -15.02
CA GLU A 262 5.43 -28.60 -14.92
C GLU A 262 4.44 -28.94 -16.04
N LYS A 263 4.91 -29.66 -17.06
CA LYS A 263 4.05 -30.19 -18.12
C LYS A 263 3.04 -31.13 -17.50
N ARG A 264 1.79 -30.71 -17.56
CA ARG A 264 0.64 -31.48 -17.10
C ARG A 264 -0.08 -32.10 -18.31
N ASN A 265 -0.64 -33.29 -18.11
CA ASN A 265 -1.04 -34.18 -19.21
C ASN A 265 -2.39 -33.79 -19.87
N SER A 266 -3.16 -32.88 -19.27
CA SER A 266 -4.46 -32.42 -19.80
C SER A 266 -4.38 -30.98 -20.34
N GLU A 267 -5.19 -30.65 -21.35
CA GLU A 267 -5.28 -29.29 -21.92
C GLU A 267 -5.74 -28.27 -20.87
N ASP A 268 -6.72 -28.63 -20.02
CA ASP A 268 -7.20 -27.80 -18.92
C ASP A 268 -6.09 -27.43 -17.91
N GLU A 269 -5.12 -28.34 -17.70
CA GLU A 269 -3.99 -28.08 -16.81
C GLU A 269 -2.90 -27.21 -17.47
N GLN A 270 -2.76 -27.24 -18.80
CA GLN A 270 -1.81 -26.39 -19.54
C GLN A 270 -2.20 -24.91 -19.45
N GLU A 271 -3.49 -24.60 -19.42
CA GLU A 271 -3.98 -23.22 -19.19
C GLU A 271 -3.59 -22.67 -17.81
N THR A 272 -3.20 -23.52 -16.87
CA THR A 272 -2.75 -23.13 -15.53
C THR A 272 -1.23 -23.06 -15.38
N VAL A 273 -0.48 -23.41 -16.41
CA VAL A 273 0.99 -23.43 -16.40
C VAL A 273 1.51 -22.23 -17.19
N LEU A 274 2.16 -21.28 -16.51
CA LEU A 274 2.55 -19.98 -17.08
C LEU A 274 3.26 -20.12 -18.43
N TYR A 275 4.20 -21.05 -18.54
CA TYR A 275 5.02 -21.22 -19.74
C TYR A 275 4.28 -21.78 -20.96
N GLU A 276 3.19 -22.50 -20.74
CA GLU A 276 2.36 -23.06 -21.80
C GLU A 276 1.21 -22.09 -22.19
N GLN A 277 0.86 -21.14 -21.32
CA GLN A 277 -0.15 -20.14 -21.61
C GLN A 277 0.25 -19.23 -22.80
N PRO A 278 -0.68 -18.89 -23.70
CA PRO A 278 -0.44 -17.87 -24.72
C PRO A 278 -0.20 -16.51 -24.04
N PHE A 279 0.84 -15.79 -24.46
CA PHE A 279 1.29 -14.57 -23.80
C PHE A 279 0.48 -13.33 -24.23
N MET A 280 -0.82 -13.36 -23.96
CA MET A 280 -1.78 -12.35 -24.41
C MET A 280 -1.47 -10.94 -23.89
N MET A 281 -0.86 -10.84 -22.71
CA MET A 281 -0.62 -9.56 -22.03
C MET A 281 0.55 -8.75 -22.58
N LEU A 282 1.43 -9.35 -23.39
CA LEU A 282 2.48 -8.61 -24.10
C LEU A 282 1.94 -7.93 -25.38
N GLY A 283 0.91 -8.52 -25.99
CA GLY A 283 0.26 -8.01 -27.21
C GLY A 283 1.06 -8.26 -28.49
N GLY A 284 0.54 -7.75 -29.61
CA GLY A 284 1.16 -7.87 -30.94
C GLY A 284 1.21 -9.31 -31.47
N GLU A 285 2.23 -9.60 -32.28
CA GLU A 285 2.46 -10.94 -32.86
C GLU A 285 2.75 -12.02 -31.78
N ASN A 286 3.10 -11.58 -30.57
CA ASN A 286 3.43 -12.48 -29.46
C ASN A 286 2.20 -12.97 -28.68
N ALA A 287 1.01 -12.39 -28.91
CA ALA A 287 -0.18 -12.67 -28.10
C ALA A 287 -0.67 -14.12 -28.21
N SER A 288 -0.35 -14.81 -29.29
CA SER A 288 -0.79 -16.19 -29.57
C SER A 288 0.28 -17.24 -29.31
N ILE A 289 1.50 -16.85 -28.96
CA ILE A 289 2.59 -17.79 -28.68
C ILE A 289 2.76 -18.01 -27.17
N PRO A 290 3.17 -19.21 -26.74
CA PRO A 290 3.38 -19.48 -25.32
C PRO A 290 4.41 -18.57 -24.67
N VAL A 291 4.23 -18.23 -23.39
CA VAL A 291 5.15 -17.40 -22.61
C VAL A 291 6.59 -17.92 -22.73
N ARG A 292 6.81 -19.24 -22.65
CA ARG A 292 8.16 -19.81 -22.77
C ARG A 292 8.84 -19.43 -24.09
N LYS A 293 8.12 -19.56 -25.21
CA LYS A 293 8.68 -19.24 -26.53
C LYS A 293 9.05 -17.76 -26.65
N VAL A 294 8.26 -16.87 -26.05
CA VAL A 294 8.58 -15.44 -26.02
C VAL A 294 9.85 -15.20 -25.21
N LEU A 295 9.99 -15.85 -24.04
CA LEU A 295 11.21 -15.73 -23.24
C LEU A 295 12.43 -16.26 -24.00
N ASP A 296 12.31 -17.39 -24.71
CA ASP A 296 13.38 -17.93 -25.57
C ASP A 296 13.80 -16.93 -26.66
N GLN A 297 12.84 -16.34 -27.37
CA GLN A 297 13.11 -15.31 -28.38
C GLN A 297 13.80 -14.07 -27.78
N TRP A 298 13.43 -13.69 -26.55
CA TRP A 298 14.09 -12.60 -25.83
C TRP A 298 15.52 -12.94 -25.41
N GLN A 299 15.78 -14.19 -25.02
CA GLN A 299 17.13 -14.66 -24.73
C GLN A 299 18.04 -14.52 -25.94
N GLU A 300 17.56 -14.93 -27.11
CA GLU A 300 18.30 -14.80 -28.38
C GLU A 300 18.50 -13.32 -28.77
N LYS A 301 17.44 -12.51 -28.71
CA LYS A 301 17.48 -11.08 -29.08
C LYS A 301 18.54 -10.30 -28.28
N TRP A 302 18.63 -10.57 -26.98
CA TRP A 302 19.43 -9.76 -26.04
C TRP A 302 20.72 -10.45 -25.57
N GLY A 303 21.01 -11.67 -26.04
CA GLY A 303 22.20 -12.41 -25.60
C GLY A 303 22.15 -12.78 -24.11
N LEU A 304 21.05 -13.39 -23.67
CA LEU A 304 20.89 -13.91 -22.31
C LEU A 304 21.08 -15.42 -22.31
N GLU A 305 21.98 -15.91 -21.46
CA GLU A 305 22.13 -17.34 -21.18
C GLU A 305 20.91 -17.92 -20.48
N GLU A 306 20.21 -17.08 -19.70
CA GLU A 306 18.97 -17.45 -19.01
C GLU A 306 18.02 -16.25 -18.91
N LEU A 307 16.74 -16.48 -19.20
CA LEU A 307 15.62 -15.61 -18.85
C LEU A 307 14.45 -16.49 -18.42
N ALA A 308 14.03 -16.37 -17.17
CA ALA A 308 12.96 -17.21 -16.63
C ALA A 308 12.15 -16.48 -15.56
N VAL A 309 10.87 -16.82 -15.45
CA VAL A 309 10.12 -16.61 -14.21
C VAL A 309 10.54 -17.72 -13.25
N SER A 310 11.29 -17.36 -12.23
CA SER A 310 11.85 -18.31 -11.26
C SER A 310 10.82 -18.73 -10.21
N ASN A 311 9.96 -17.80 -9.80
CA ASN A 311 8.88 -18.04 -8.84
C ASN A 311 7.82 -16.92 -8.95
N PHE A 312 6.60 -17.14 -8.47
CA PHE A 312 5.56 -16.12 -8.43
C PHE A 312 4.60 -16.30 -7.24
N ALA A 313 3.90 -15.23 -6.88
CA ALA A 313 2.76 -15.25 -5.99
C ALA A 313 1.58 -14.58 -6.69
N ARG A 314 0.44 -15.30 -6.80
CA ARG A 314 -0.82 -14.78 -7.34
C ARG A 314 -1.89 -14.89 -6.27
N TRP A 315 -2.40 -13.77 -5.79
CA TRP A 315 -3.45 -13.73 -4.77
C TRP A 315 -4.72 -13.09 -5.29
N GLU A 316 -5.84 -13.58 -4.80
CA GLU A 316 -7.18 -13.05 -5.04
C GLU A 316 -7.85 -12.88 -3.68
N VAL A 317 -8.40 -11.70 -3.42
CA VAL A 317 -9.10 -11.40 -2.15
C VAL A 317 -10.17 -12.45 -1.90
N GLY A 318 -10.18 -13.02 -0.70
CA GLY A 318 -11.17 -14.02 -0.32
C GLY A 318 -10.77 -15.45 -0.64
N ARG A 319 -9.80 -15.68 -1.53
CA ARG A 319 -9.43 -17.02 -2.01
C ARG A 319 -8.14 -17.53 -1.35
N ASP A 320 -8.11 -18.80 -0.97
CA ASP A 320 -6.90 -19.45 -0.48
C ASP A 320 -5.87 -19.67 -1.59
#